data_AF-A0A7C1U7Q5-F1
#
_entry.id   AF-A0A7C1U7Q5-F1
#
_cell.length_a   1.000
_cell.length_b   1.000
_cell.length_c   1.000
_cell.angle_alpha   90.00
_cell.angle_beta   90.00
_cell.angle_gamma   90.00
#
_symmetry.space_group_name_H-M   'P 1'
#
loop_
_entity.id
_entity.type
_entity.pdbx_description
1 polymer ?
#
loop_
_entity_poly.entity_id
_entity_poly.type
_entity_poly.pdbx_seq_one_letter_code
_entity_poly.pdbx_strand_id
1 'polypeptide(L)'
;MGMLNSVTSRARLASKWVVEELRTFRGPGETSPYAKVIALVALLSLITVVALAANLITDYARTDHLRIATGRPGSEYNAFGKALKTVIEGHNRKIRVELVTDTHGSRDSMERLKRKEVDVALAQNDTPGLGSVRSIALLFPELLQLTFAMTPQSSAWTS
;
A
#
# COMPACT_ATOMS: atom_id res chain seq x y z
N MET A 1 -49.42 36.08 -15.23
CA MET A 1 -49.06 36.01 -13.79
C MET A 1 -49.81 34.81 -13.19
N GLY A 2 -49.27 33.59 -13.30
CA GLY A 2 -50.04 32.37 -12.97
C GLY A 2 -49.25 31.06 -12.90
N MET A 3 -47.92 31.10 -12.82
CA MET A 3 -47.07 29.90 -12.92
C MET A 3 -46.33 29.52 -11.61
N LEU A 4 -46.50 30.31 -10.53
CA LEU A 4 -45.82 30.07 -9.24
C LEU A 4 -46.68 29.27 -8.23
N ASN A 5 -47.97 29.04 -8.48
CA ASN A 5 -48.87 28.37 -7.54
C ASN A 5 -48.94 26.83 -7.71
N SER A 6 -48.39 26.28 -8.80
CA SER A 6 -48.50 24.84 -9.09
C SER A 6 -47.40 23.98 -8.46
N VAL A 7 -46.23 24.56 -8.15
CA VAL A 7 -45.07 23.82 -7.61
C VAL A 7 -45.20 23.58 -6.11
N THR A 8 -45.65 24.59 -5.35
CA THR A 8 -45.83 24.49 -3.89
C THR A 8 -46.98 23.56 -3.49
N SER A 9 -48.00 23.46 -4.36
CA SER A 9 -49.14 22.55 -4.18
C SER A 9 -48.73 21.08 -4.33
N ARG A 10 -47.90 20.75 -5.33
CA ARG A 10 -47.43 19.37 -5.57
C ARG A 10 -46.45 18.90 -4.50
N ALA A 11 -45.58 19.78 -3.99
CA ALA A 11 -44.65 19.45 -2.91
C ALA A 11 -45.37 19.13 -1.57
N ARG A 12 -46.46 19.85 -1.24
CA ARG A 12 -47.29 19.55 -0.06
C ARG A 12 -48.09 18.25 -0.19
N LEU A 13 -48.47 17.88 -1.41
CA LEU A 13 -49.18 16.62 -1.65
C LEU A 13 -48.21 15.43 -1.59
N ALA A 14 -46.98 15.58 -2.10
CA ALA A 14 -45.96 14.55 -2.01
C ALA A 14 -45.51 14.29 -0.55
N SER A 15 -45.34 15.34 0.25
CA SER A 15 -44.98 15.17 1.67
C SER A 15 -46.11 14.55 2.48
N LYS A 16 -47.37 14.93 2.21
CA LYS A 16 -48.52 14.27 2.83
C LYS A 16 -48.63 12.80 2.44
N TRP A 17 -48.41 12.48 1.17
CA TRP A 17 -48.45 11.09 0.70
C TRP A 17 -47.34 10.25 1.34
N VAL A 18 -46.09 10.73 1.37
CA VAL A 18 -44.97 10.03 2.01
C VAL A 18 -45.18 9.86 3.52
N VAL A 19 -45.71 10.87 4.22
CA VAL A 19 -46.01 10.77 5.66
C VAL A 19 -47.17 9.78 5.92
N GLU A 20 -48.14 9.69 5.03
CA GLU A 20 -49.25 8.74 5.16
C GLU A 20 -48.83 7.30 4.82
N GLU A 21 -47.93 7.13 3.84
CA GLU A 21 -47.27 5.85 3.52
C GLU A 21 -46.43 5.35 4.71
N LEU A 22 -45.72 6.25 5.39
CA LEU A 22 -44.94 5.92 6.59
C LEU A 22 -45.83 5.63 7.82
N ARG A 23 -47.02 6.21 7.91
CA ARG A 23 -48.01 5.89 8.96
C ARG A 23 -48.73 4.56 8.71
N THR A 24 -48.90 4.17 7.46
CA THR A 24 -49.48 2.87 7.07
C THR A 24 -48.46 1.73 7.11
N PHE A 25 -47.17 2.04 7.15
CA PHE A 25 -46.10 1.11 7.54
C PHE A 25 -46.15 0.81 9.05
N ARG A 26 -47.26 0.22 9.49
CA ARG A 26 -47.41 -0.37 10.81
C ARG A 26 -46.45 -1.55 10.86
N GLY A 27 -45.38 -1.40 11.66
CA GLY A 27 -44.41 -2.46 11.89
C GLY A 27 -45.11 -3.79 12.25
N PRO A 28 -44.45 -4.92 11.96
CA PRO A 28 -45.06 -6.24 12.14
C PRO A 28 -45.69 -6.35 13.54
N GLY A 29 -46.96 -6.74 13.56
CA GLY A 29 -47.79 -6.77 14.76
C GLY A 29 -47.06 -7.34 15.97
N GLU A 30 -47.04 -6.55 17.03
CA GLU A 30 -46.47 -6.81 18.35
C GLU A 30 -47.15 -8.04 18.96
N THR A 31 -46.75 -9.26 18.53
CA THR A 31 -46.98 -10.62 19.11
C THR A 31 -46.80 -11.77 18.10
N SER A 32 -46.39 -11.51 16.84
CA SER A 32 -46.10 -12.60 15.89
C SER A 32 -44.70 -13.21 16.12
N PRO A 33 -44.55 -14.55 16.25
CA PRO A 33 -43.24 -15.20 16.38
C PRO A 33 -42.33 -14.92 15.17
N TYR A 34 -42.92 -14.62 14.00
CA TYR A 34 -42.20 -14.30 12.78
C TYR A 34 -41.61 -12.88 12.75
N ALA A 35 -42.19 -11.94 13.51
CA ALA A 35 -41.67 -10.57 13.60
C ALA A 35 -40.26 -10.54 14.20
N LYS A 36 -40.01 -11.38 15.21
CA LYS A 36 -38.68 -11.55 15.83
C LYS A 36 -37.68 -12.16 14.85
N VAL A 37 -38.12 -13.14 14.06
CA VAL A 37 -37.27 -13.79 13.05
C VAL A 37 -36.91 -12.81 11.92
N ILE A 38 -37.87 -12.04 11.41
CA ILE A 38 -37.63 -11.02 10.38
C ILE A 38 -36.68 -9.94 10.92
N ALA A 39 -36.89 -9.47 12.15
CA ALA A 39 -36.00 -8.50 12.78
C ALA A 39 -34.57 -9.04 12.94
N LEU A 40 -34.41 -10.31 13.34
CA LEU A 40 -33.11 -10.96 13.45
C LEU A 40 -32.41 -11.09 12.08
N VAL A 41 -33.14 -11.54 11.05
CA VAL A 41 -32.60 -11.65 9.69
C VAL A 41 -32.19 -10.29 9.16
N ALA A 42 -33.04 -9.27 9.31
CA ALA A 42 -32.73 -7.90 8.90
C ALA A 42 -31.49 -7.36 9.62
N LEU A 43 -31.36 -7.63 10.93
CA LEU A 43 -30.18 -7.25 11.72
C LEU A 43 -28.92 -7.95 11.22
N LEU A 44 -28.96 -9.27 10.98
CA LEU A 44 -27.82 -10.04 10.47
C LEU A 44 -27.40 -9.60 9.06
N SER A 45 -28.37 -9.32 8.19
CA SER A 45 -28.10 -8.76 6.85
C SER A 45 -27.43 -7.40 6.96
N LEU A 46 -27.90 -6.52 7.86
CA LEU A 46 -27.27 -5.22 8.08
C LEU A 46 -25.82 -5.36 8.58
N ILE A 47 -25.58 -6.26 9.55
CA ILE A 47 -24.23 -6.53 10.07
C ILE A 47 -23.30 -7.00 8.95
N THR A 48 -23.79 -7.88 8.07
CA THR A 48 -22.98 -8.43 6.97
C THR A 48 -22.60 -7.34 5.96
N VAL A 49 -23.54 -6.46 5.61
CA VAL A 49 -23.27 -5.31 4.72
C VAL A 49 -22.23 -4.37 5.33
N VAL A 50 -22.37 -4.07 6.63
CA VAL A 50 -21.42 -3.21 7.34
C VAL A 50 -20.02 -3.85 7.41
N ALA A 51 -19.93 -5.14 7.71
CA ALA A 51 -18.65 -5.85 7.75
C ALA A 51 -17.97 -5.89 6.38
N LEU A 52 -18.72 -6.11 5.31
CA LEU A 52 -18.19 -6.10 3.95
C LEU A 52 -17.70 -4.70 3.55
N ALA A 53 -18.49 -3.65 3.84
CA ALA A 53 -18.10 -2.27 3.60
C ALA A 53 -16.83 -1.89 4.39
N ALA A 54 -16.75 -2.29 5.66
CA ALA A 54 -15.57 -2.06 6.50
C ALA A 54 -14.32 -2.75 5.94
N ASN A 55 -14.42 -4.01 5.49
CA ASN A 55 -13.30 -4.72 4.88
C ASN A 55 -12.83 -4.03 3.59
N LEU A 56 -13.77 -3.65 2.70
CA LEU A 56 -13.43 -2.94 1.47
C LEU A 56 -12.74 -1.60 1.73
N ILE A 57 -13.18 -0.84 2.74
CA ILE A 57 -12.55 0.43 3.14
C ILE A 57 -11.15 0.18 3.71
N THR A 58 -11.00 -0.86 4.54
CA THR A 58 -9.71 -1.21 5.16
C THR A 58 -8.70 -1.63 4.10
N ASP A 59 -9.10 -2.46 3.14
CA ASP A 59 -8.26 -2.88 2.00
C ASP A 59 -7.94 -1.71 1.05
N TYR A 60 -8.84 -0.73 0.95
CA TYR A 60 -8.57 0.47 0.18
C TYR A 60 -7.56 1.39 0.87
N ALA A 61 -7.62 1.47 2.20
CA ALA A 61 -6.74 2.30 3.02
C ALA A 61 -5.39 1.63 3.36
N ARG A 62 -5.27 0.30 3.17
CA ARG A 62 -4.04 -0.42 3.49
C ARG A 62 -2.90 0.02 2.59
N THR A 63 -1.80 0.39 3.23
CA THR A 63 -0.54 0.72 2.58
C THR A 63 0.43 -0.41 2.87
N ASP A 64 0.93 -1.06 1.82
CA ASP A 64 1.91 -2.14 1.95
C ASP A 64 3.31 -1.54 2.04
N HIS A 65 4.12 -2.09 2.94
CA HIS A 65 5.50 -1.67 3.16
C HIS A 65 6.45 -2.65 2.46
N LEU A 66 7.31 -2.12 1.59
CA LEU A 66 8.33 -2.85 0.87
C LEU A 66 9.71 -2.46 1.40
N ARG A 67 10.37 -3.38 2.10
CA ARG A 67 11.72 -3.18 2.64
C ARG A 67 12.76 -3.66 1.63
N ILE A 68 13.63 -2.75 1.20
CA ILE A 68 14.68 -3.02 0.22
C ILE A 68 16.05 -2.85 0.89
N ALA A 69 16.85 -3.92 0.92
CA ALA A 69 18.26 -3.85 1.32
C ALA A 69 19.10 -3.22 0.20
N THR A 70 19.79 -2.12 0.52
CA THR A 70 20.50 -1.29 -0.48
C THR A 70 21.95 -1.00 -0.14
N GLY A 71 22.56 -1.69 0.83
CA GLY A 71 23.93 -1.38 1.23
C GLY A 71 24.05 -0.07 2.00
N ARG A 72 25.30 0.29 2.31
CA ARG A 72 25.62 1.45 3.16
C ARG A 72 25.13 2.77 2.54
N PRO A 73 24.81 3.78 3.36
CA PRO A 73 24.55 5.13 2.87
C PRO A 73 25.71 5.64 1.99
N GLY A 74 25.37 6.23 0.85
CA GLY A 74 26.36 6.75 -0.11
C GLY A 74 26.92 5.72 -1.10
N SER A 75 26.57 4.43 -0.97
CA SER A 75 26.87 3.42 -2.01
C SER A 75 26.02 3.61 -3.27
N GLU A 76 26.47 3.05 -4.39
CA GLU A 76 25.71 3.03 -5.65
C GLU A 76 24.35 2.32 -5.49
N TYR A 77 24.34 1.23 -4.72
CA TYR A 77 23.12 0.50 -4.38
C TYR A 77 22.13 1.38 -3.60
N ASN A 78 22.62 2.22 -2.69
CA ASN A 78 21.78 3.16 -1.96
C ASN A 78 21.22 4.25 -2.87
N ALA A 79 22.02 4.77 -3.81
CA ALA A 79 21.58 5.74 -4.80
C ALA A 79 20.50 5.15 -5.72
N PHE A 80 20.72 3.94 -6.23
CA PHE A 80 19.74 3.21 -7.02
C PHE A 80 18.44 2.95 -6.23
N GLY A 81 18.56 2.49 -4.98
CA GLY A 81 17.41 2.25 -4.11
C GLY A 81 16.56 3.50 -3.87
N LYS A 82 17.18 4.67 -3.73
CA LYS A 82 16.47 5.96 -3.65
C LYS A 82 15.71 6.28 -4.92
N ALA A 83 16.33 6.12 -6.09
CA ALA A 83 15.67 6.33 -7.37
C ALA A 83 14.49 5.36 -7.56
N LEU A 84 14.70 4.08 -7.24
CA LEU A 84 13.66 3.05 -7.31
C LEU A 84 12.49 3.36 -6.38
N LYS A 85 12.77 3.80 -5.14
CA LYS A 85 11.75 4.27 -4.18
C LYS A 85 10.90 5.39 -4.80
N THR A 86 11.53 6.41 -5.36
CA THR A 86 10.81 7.53 -5.99
C THR A 86 9.89 7.06 -7.11
N VAL A 87 10.35 6.12 -7.95
CA VAL A 87 9.53 5.57 -9.04
C VAL A 87 8.37 4.74 -8.51
N ILE A 88 8.62 3.82 -7.57
CA ILE A 88 7.58 2.94 -7.02
C ILE A 88 6.51 3.76 -6.30
N GLU A 89 6.90 4.64 -5.39
CA GLU A 89 5.94 5.45 -4.61
C GLU A 89 5.23 6.49 -5.50
N GLY A 90 5.87 6.95 -6.58
CA GLY A 90 5.27 7.84 -7.57
C GLY A 90 4.16 7.19 -8.40
N HIS A 91 4.29 5.90 -8.72
CA HIS A 91 3.31 5.17 -9.54
C HIS A 91 2.30 4.37 -8.72
N ASN A 92 2.63 3.99 -7.47
CA ASN A 92 1.77 3.20 -6.60
C ASN A 92 1.55 3.89 -5.25
N ARG A 93 0.38 4.52 -5.08
CA ARG A 93 0.01 5.20 -3.82
C ARG A 93 -0.16 4.27 -2.62
N LYS A 94 -0.34 2.97 -2.86
CA LYS A 94 -0.52 1.95 -1.82
C LYS A 94 0.78 1.28 -1.38
N ILE A 95 1.92 1.61 -2.00
CA ILE A 95 3.21 1.00 -1.65
C ILE A 95 4.10 2.08 -1.04
N ARG A 96 4.67 1.78 0.12
CA ARG A 96 5.71 2.57 0.76
C ARG A 96 7.01 1.79 0.77
N VAL A 97 8.08 2.42 0.33
CA VAL A 97 9.39 1.79 0.24
C VAL A 97 10.24 2.24 1.42
N GLU A 98 10.72 1.27 2.18
CA GLU A 98 11.69 1.46 3.25
C GLU A 98 13.06 0.97 2.77
N LEU A 99 14.06 1.84 2.84
CA LEU A 99 15.43 1.50 2.44
C LEU A 99 16.21 1.07 3.67
N VAL A 100 16.60 -0.21 3.70
CA VAL A 100 17.46 -0.79 4.72
C VAL A 100 18.90 -0.56 4.29
N THR A 101 19.62 0.27 5.05
CA THR A 101 20.95 0.80 4.67
C THR A 101 22.08 0.33 5.58
N ASP A 102 21.76 -0.40 6.63
CA ASP A 102 22.71 -0.95 7.60
C ASP A 102 23.28 -2.31 7.15
N THR A 103 23.18 -2.65 5.86
CA THR A 103 23.66 -3.95 5.35
C THR A 103 25.14 -3.90 4.98
N HIS A 104 25.88 -4.93 5.39
CA HIS A 104 27.33 -5.07 5.20
C HIS A 104 27.70 -5.85 3.93
N GLY A 105 27.07 -5.52 2.80
CA GLY A 105 27.30 -6.14 1.49
C GLY A 105 26.29 -7.22 1.12
N SER A 106 26.44 -7.77 -0.10
CA SER A 106 25.45 -8.65 -0.75
C SER A 106 25.08 -9.89 0.07
N ARG A 107 26.05 -10.51 0.75
CA ARG A 107 25.80 -11.71 1.57
C ARG A 107 24.89 -11.41 2.77
N ASP A 108 25.14 -10.32 3.49
CA ASP A 108 24.30 -9.89 4.61
C ASP A 108 22.88 -9.56 4.12
N SER A 109 22.77 -8.82 3.01
CA SER A 109 21.47 -8.53 2.40
C SER A 109 20.69 -9.80 2.02
N MET A 110 21.36 -10.82 1.49
CA MET A 110 20.76 -12.12 1.16
C MET A 110 20.35 -12.91 2.41
N GLU A 111 21.14 -12.89 3.47
CA GLU A 111 20.78 -13.53 4.75
C GLU A 111 19.55 -12.89 5.38
N ARG A 112 19.46 -11.55 5.37
CA ARG A 112 18.27 -10.81 5.82
C ARG A 112 17.03 -11.12 4.98
N LEU A 113 17.20 -11.27 3.67
CA LEU A 113 16.12 -11.68 2.76
C LEU A 113 15.60 -13.08 3.11
N LYS A 114 16.51 -14.03 3.40
CA LYS A 114 16.14 -15.38 3.87
C LYS A 114 15.39 -15.35 5.21
N ARG A 115 15.79 -14.45 6.13
CA ARG A 115 15.16 -14.25 7.45
C ARG A 115 13.85 -13.45 7.39
N LYS A 116 13.45 -12.96 6.20
CA LYS A 116 12.27 -12.08 5.99
C LYS A 116 12.38 -10.74 6.73
N GLU A 117 13.59 -10.31 7.04
CA GLU A 117 13.88 -8.98 7.61
C GLU A 117 13.82 -7.90 6.53
N VAL A 118 13.99 -8.29 5.27
CA VAL A 118 13.73 -7.48 4.08
C VAL A 118 12.94 -8.29 3.06
N ASP A 119 12.29 -7.60 2.12
CA ASP A 119 11.42 -8.22 1.11
C ASP A 119 12.13 -8.30 -0.25
N VAL A 120 13.06 -7.38 -0.51
CA VAL A 120 13.93 -7.34 -1.69
C VAL A 120 15.35 -6.98 -1.26
N ALA A 121 16.36 -7.52 -1.93
CA ALA A 121 17.75 -7.16 -1.73
C ALA A 121 18.45 -6.88 -3.06
N LEU A 122 19.30 -5.85 -3.07
CA LEU A 122 20.31 -5.69 -4.10
C LEU A 122 21.51 -6.58 -3.75
N ALA A 123 21.94 -7.39 -4.70
CA ALA A 123 23.04 -8.33 -4.52
C ALA A 123 23.81 -8.51 -5.83
N GLN A 124 25.09 -8.79 -5.69
CA GLN A 124 25.97 -9.16 -6.81
C GLN A 124 25.57 -10.52 -7.38
N ASN A 125 25.80 -10.72 -8.67
CA ASN A 125 25.42 -11.94 -9.37
C ASN A 125 26.24 -13.19 -8.95
N ASP A 126 27.41 -12.98 -8.35
CA ASP A 126 28.30 -14.01 -7.81
C ASP A 126 27.99 -14.36 -6.35
N THR A 127 27.06 -13.64 -5.71
CA THR A 127 26.65 -13.92 -4.35
C THR A 127 25.88 -15.24 -4.32
N PRO A 128 26.29 -16.23 -3.49
CA PRO A 128 25.63 -17.53 -3.46
C PRO A 128 24.13 -17.43 -3.21
N GLY A 129 23.34 -18.06 -4.09
CA GLY A 129 21.90 -18.13 -3.93
C GLY A 129 21.51 -18.89 -2.67
N LEU A 130 20.58 -18.34 -1.89
CA LEU A 130 19.94 -19.03 -0.78
C LEU A 130 18.65 -19.67 -1.31
N GLY A 131 18.39 -20.95 -1.03
CA GLY A 131 17.40 -21.76 -1.75
C GLY A 131 15.94 -21.27 -1.79
N SER A 132 15.57 -20.29 -0.95
CA SER A 132 14.25 -19.65 -0.95
C SER A 132 14.24 -18.26 -1.62
N VAL A 133 15.34 -17.84 -2.24
CA VAL A 133 15.49 -16.53 -2.90
C VAL A 133 15.44 -16.69 -4.41
N ARG A 134 14.75 -15.78 -5.09
CA ARG A 134 14.64 -15.73 -6.54
C ARG A 134 15.08 -14.35 -7.04
N SER A 135 15.93 -14.33 -8.07
CA SER A 135 16.28 -13.09 -8.78
C SER A 135 15.09 -12.55 -9.56
N ILE A 136 14.83 -11.25 -9.43
CA ILE A 136 13.73 -10.55 -10.11
C ILE A 136 14.21 -9.93 -11.42
N ALA A 137 15.37 -9.28 -11.40
CA ALA A 137 15.97 -8.61 -12.55
C ALA A 137 17.49 -8.53 -12.42
N LEU A 138 18.19 -8.45 -13.56
CA LEU A 138 19.58 -8.03 -13.65
C LEU A 138 19.59 -6.52 -13.90
N LEU A 139 20.31 -5.76 -13.09
CA LEU A 139 20.26 -4.29 -13.13
C LEU A 139 21.34 -3.71 -14.02
N PHE A 140 22.60 -3.92 -13.67
CA PHE A 140 23.77 -3.45 -14.42
C PHE A 140 24.95 -4.40 -14.17
N PRO A 141 25.95 -4.44 -15.07
CA PRO A 141 27.15 -5.24 -14.88
C PRO A 141 28.01 -4.65 -13.77
N GLU A 142 28.50 -5.47 -12.84
CA GLU A 142 29.55 -5.06 -11.92
C GLU A 142 30.92 -5.38 -12.49
N LEU A 143 31.77 -4.36 -12.58
CA LEU A 143 33.13 -4.49 -13.10
C LEU A 143 34.11 -4.62 -11.92
N LEU A 144 35.00 -5.62 -11.98
CA LEU A 144 36.11 -5.73 -11.03
C LEU A 144 37.14 -4.64 -11.34
N GLN A 145 37.29 -3.69 -10.44
CA GLN A 145 38.23 -2.59 -10.59
C GLN A 145 39.45 -2.78 -9.66
N LEU A 146 40.66 -2.70 -10.24
CA LEU A 146 41.92 -2.64 -9.52
C LEU A 146 42.48 -1.22 -9.63
N THR A 147 42.72 -0.56 -8.50
CA THR A 147 43.26 0.80 -8.43
C THR A 147 44.46 0.88 -7.49
N PHE A 148 45.45 1.68 -7.84
CA PHE A 148 46.60 1.99 -6.99
C PHE A 148 46.72 3.51 -6.82
N ALA A 149 47.25 3.96 -5.68
CA ALA A 149 47.53 5.36 -5.44
C ALA A 149 48.80 5.77 -6.20
N MET A 150 48.75 6.85 -6.97
CA MET A 150 49.97 7.48 -7.48
C MET A 150 50.65 8.23 -6.35
N THR A 151 51.85 7.81 -5.96
CA THR A 151 52.69 8.59 -5.04
C THR A 151 53.10 9.88 -5.78
N PRO A 152 52.85 11.08 -5.22
CA PRO A 152 53.35 12.31 -5.82
C PRO A 152 54.87 12.25 -5.88
N GLN A 153 55.43 12.25 -7.10
CA GLN A 153 56.87 12.36 -7.30
C GLN A 153 57.26 13.79 -6.91
N SER A 154 57.97 13.95 -5.80
CA SER A 154 58.41 15.26 -5.32
C SER A 154 59.21 15.96 -6.41
N SER A 155 58.85 17.21 -6.70
CA SER A 155 59.60 18.15 -7.51
C SER A 155 60.92 18.47 -6.83
N ALA A 156 61.90 17.58 -6.97
CA ALA A 156 63.28 17.74 -6.52
C ALA A 156 64.17 18.41 -7.60
N TRP A 157 63.58 19.28 -8.43
CA TRP A 157 64.29 19.99 -9.49
C TRP A 157 63.85 21.45 -9.57
N THR A 158 64.26 22.24 -8.58
CA THR A 158 64.53 23.67 -8.75
C THR A 158 65.82 23.97 -8.01
N SER A 159 66.93 23.70 -8.70
CA SER A 159 68.25 24.28 -8.45
C SER A 159 68.29 25.70 -8.99
#